data_AF-A0A6J7RI39-F1
#
_entry.id   AF-A0A6J7RI39-F1
#
_cell.length_a   1.000
_cell.length_b   1.000
_cell.length_c   1.000
_cell.angle_alpha   90.00
_cell.angle_beta   90.00
_cell.angle_gamma   90.00
#
_symmetry.space_group_name_H-M   'P 1'
#
loop_
_entity.id
_entity.type
_entity.pdbx_description
1 polymer ?
#
loop_
_entity_poly.entity_id
_entity_poly.type
_entity_poly.pdbx_seq_one_letter_code
_entity_poly.pdbx_strand_id
1 'polypeptide(L)'
;MYSSWSELRNGYAKSLWKGFGGPFGSFVAIALLALTGIIPLASAASGSSYGWFAFEAVLLSRIISARITRANIFDSLLHPISAALLIYLIIYSWLMRGRIQWKGRTV
;
A
#
# COMPACT_ATOMS: atom_id res chain seq x y z
N MET A 1 1.59 -15.29 10.32
CA MET A 1 0.65 -15.66 9.23
C MET A 1 1.38 -16.10 7.96
N TYR A 2 2.47 -15.44 7.58
CA TYR A 2 3.34 -15.85 6.47
C TYR A 2 4.77 -16.06 6.96
N SER A 3 5.47 -17.02 6.38
CA SER A 3 6.80 -17.46 6.81
C SER A 3 7.89 -17.07 5.80
N SER A 4 7.48 -16.65 4.59
CA SER A 4 8.39 -16.23 3.53
C SER A 4 7.78 -15.12 2.67
N TRP A 5 8.63 -14.43 1.92
CA TRP A 5 8.20 -13.42 0.96
C TRP A 5 7.31 -13.99 -0.15
N SER A 6 7.58 -15.22 -0.62
CA SER A 6 6.74 -15.88 -1.62
C SER A 6 5.36 -16.19 -1.07
N GLU A 7 5.27 -16.65 0.19
CA GLU A 7 4.01 -16.91 0.87
C GLU A 7 3.23 -15.61 1.09
N LEU A 8 3.87 -14.55 1.56
CA LEU A 8 3.21 -13.24 1.71
C LEU A 8 2.68 -12.72 0.38
N ARG A 9 3.53 -12.72 -0.66
CA ARG A 9 3.17 -12.22 -1.98
C ARG A 9 1.99 -12.99 -2.57
N ASN A 10 2.03 -14.33 -2.54
CA ASN A 10 0.93 -15.16 -3.04
C ASN A 10 -0.34 -15.05 -2.18
N GLY A 11 -0.19 -14.87 -0.87
CA GLY A 11 -1.30 -14.68 0.07
C GLY A 11 -2.07 -13.39 -0.20
N TYR A 12 -1.36 -12.27 -0.39
CA TYR A 12 -1.98 -11.02 -0.82
C TYR A 12 -2.49 -11.09 -2.25
N ALA A 13 -1.73 -11.69 -3.17
CA ALA A 13 -2.13 -11.84 -4.57
C ALA A 13 -3.46 -12.58 -4.74
N LYS A 14 -3.76 -13.55 -3.87
CA LYS A 14 -5.05 -14.25 -3.84
C LYS A 14 -6.22 -13.31 -3.52
N SER A 15 -6.03 -12.39 -2.58
CA SER A 15 -7.14 -11.65 -1.95
C SER A 15 -7.38 -10.28 -2.59
N LEU A 16 -6.33 -9.58 -3.02
CA LEU A 16 -6.43 -8.16 -3.37
C LEU A 16 -7.28 -7.88 -4.62
N TRP A 17 -7.17 -8.69 -5.69
CA TRP A 17 -7.97 -8.48 -6.90
C TRP A 17 -9.48 -8.61 -6.66
N LYS A 18 -9.89 -9.46 -5.71
CA LYS A 18 -11.29 -9.56 -5.24
C LYS A 18 -11.62 -8.48 -4.22
N GLY A 19 -10.69 -8.20 -3.29
CA GLY A 19 -10.90 -7.31 -2.16
C GLY A 19 -11.20 -5.86 -2.53
N PHE A 20 -10.70 -5.40 -3.68
CA PHE A 20 -10.97 -4.05 -4.19
C PHE A 20 -12.08 -4.00 -5.25
N GLY A 21 -12.89 -5.06 -5.41
CA GLY A 21 -14.10 -4.99 -6.24
C GLY A 21 -13.86 -4.83 -7.75
N GLY A 22 -12.73 -5.32 -8.27
CA GLY A 22 -12.41 -5.28 -9.70
C GLY A 22 -11.40 -4.19 -10.10
N PRO A 23 -11.23 -3.96 -11.42
CA PRO A 23 -10.21 -3.03 -11.93
C PRO A 23 -10.40 -1.60 -11.44
N PHE A 24 -11.65 -1.13 -11.40
CA PHE A 24 -11.97 0.24 -10.99
C PHE A 24 -11.63 0.49 -9.52
N GLY A 25 -12.08 -0.36 -8.60
CA GLY A 25 -11.76 -0.15 -7.19
C GLY A 25 -10.28 -0.37 -6.88
N SER A 26 -9.58 -1.22 -7.64
CA SER A 26 -8.12 -1.36 -7.56
C SER A 26 -7.40 -0.09 -8.03
N PHE A 27 -7.88 0.54 -9.11
CA PHE A 27 -7.36 1.82 -9.56
C PHE A 27 -7.55 2.91 -8.51
N VAL A 28 -8.76 3.02 -7.94
CA VAL A 28 -9.05 3.98 -6.86
C VAL A 28 -8.13 3.74 -5.66
N ALA A 29 -7.94 2.48 -5.25
CA ALA A 29 -7.04 2.13 -4.15
C ALA A 29 -5.59 2.55 -4.44
N ILE A 30 -5.08 2.24 -5.64
CA ILE A 30 -3.73 2.65 -6.07
C ILE A 30 -3.60 4.17 -6.09
N ALA A 31 -4.59 4.88 -6.64
CA ALA A 31 -4.59 6.34 -6.71
C ALA A 31 -4.53 6.96 -5.31
N LEU A 32 -5.35 6.50 -4.37
CA LEU A 32 -5.33 6.98 -2.99
C LEU A 32 -3.99 6.69 -2.30
N LEU A 33 -3.44 5.49 -2.47
CA LEU A 33 -2.13 5.12 -1.93
C LEU A 33 -1.01 5.98 -2.53
N ALA A 34 -1.07 6.29 -3.82
CA ALA A 34 -0.09 7.15 -4.47
C ALA A 34 -0.22 8.60 -4.01
N LEU A 35 -1.45 9.15 -3.97
CA LEU A 35 -1.74 10.53 -3.56
C LEU A 35 -1.36 10.82 -2.12
N THR A 36 -1.48 9.83 -1.23
CA THR A 36 -1.17 10.01 0.19
C THR A 36 0.22 9.50 0.55
N GLY A 37 0.69 8.41 -0.05
CA GLY A 37 1.96 7.77 0.33
C GLY A 37 3.17 8.15 -0.52
N ILE A 38 3.00 8.48 -1.80
CA ILE A 38 4.12 8.60 -2.75
C ILE A 38 4.29 10.03 -3.26
N ILE A 39 3.21 10.61 -3.80
CA ILE A 39 3.23 11.92 -4.45
C ILE A 39 3.69 13.06 -3.52
N PRO A 40 3.27 13.13 -2.24
CA PRO A 40 3.72 14.20 -1.35
C PRO A 40 5.24 14.18 -1.15
N LEU A 41 5.80 13.00 -0.86
CA LEU A 41 7.24 12.83 -0.65
C LEU A 41 8.03 13.04 -1.95
N ALA A 42 7.55 12.54 -3.09
CA ALA A 42 8.19 12.74 -4.38
C ALA A 42 8.22 14.23 -4.78
N SER A 43 7.11 14.95 -4.53
CA SER A 43 7.03 16.39 -4.76
C SER A 43 7.93 17.18 -3.81
N ALA A 44 8.00 16.78 -2.53
CA ALA A 44 8.90 17.39 -1.56
C ALA A 44 10.37 17.21 -1.98
N ALA A 45 10.73 16.00 -2.41
CA ALA A 45 12.08 15.65 -2.87
C ALA A 45 12.48 16.37 -4.16
N SER A 46 11.52 16.77 -5.01
CA SER A 46 11.79 17.60 -6.19
C SER A 46 11.92 19.10 -5.89
N GLY A 47 11.87 19.49 -4.61
CA GLY A 47 12.03 20.88 -4.15
C GLY A 47 10.72 21.66 -4.01
N SER A 48 9.56 21.02 -4.14
CA SER A 48 8.27 21.68 -3.97
C SER A 48 7.94 21.91 -2.50
N SER A 49 7.73 23.17 -2.11
CA SER A 49 7.24 23.55 -0.78
C SER A 49 5.85 22.97 -0.49
N TYR A 50 4.95 22.95 -1.49
CA TYR A 50 3.65 22.30 -1.36
C TYR A 50 3.76 20.79 -1.13
N GLY A 51 4.79 20.14 -1.67
CA GLY A 51 5.10 18.74 -1.41
C GLY A 51 5.39 18.48 0.07
N TRP A 52 6.19 19.36 0.71
CA TRP A 52 6.48 19.28 2.14
C TRP A 52 5.23 19.45 3.00
N PHE A 53 4.41 20.47 2.75
CA PHE A 53 3.16 20.67 3.48
C PHE A 53 2.21 19.47 3.34
N ALA A 54 2.09 18.91 2.14
CA ALA A 54 1.28 17.71 1.91
C ALA A 54 1.85 16.50 2.65
N PHE A 55 3.18 16.30 2.64
CA PHE A 55 3.84 15.20 3.34
C PHE A 55 3.64 15.31 4.85
N GLU A 56 3.81 16.49 5.42
CA GLU A 56 3.59 16.76 6.84
C GLU A 56 2.13 16.50 7.24
N ALA A 57 1.15 16.98 6.45
CA ALA A 57 -0.26 16.74 6.71
C ALA A 57 -0.60 15.24 6.73
N VAL A 58 -0.09 14.47 5.76
CA VAL A 58 -0.25 13.01 5.74
C VAL A 58 0.43 12.38 6.97
N LEU A 59 1.68 12.75 7.25
CA LEU A 59 2.44 12.17 8.36
C LEU A 59 1.71 12.41 9.70
N LEU A 60 1.25 13.63 9.95
CA LEU A 60 0.51 13.98 11.16
C LEU A 60 -0.81 13.20 11.27
N SER A 61 -1.58 13.08 10.17
CA SER A 61 -2.81 12.28 10.18
C SER A 61 -2.55 10.82 10.56
N ARG A 62 -1.43 10.25 10.11
CA ARG A 62 -1.02 8.88 10.45
C ARG A 62 -0.54 8.76 11.89
N ILE A 63 0.20 9.73 12.41
CA ILE A 63 0.60 9.77 13.81
C ILE A 63 -0.64 9.82 14.71
N ILE A 64 -1.63 10.67 14.39
CA ILE A 64 -2.90 10.76 15.12
C ILE A 64 -3.63 9.41 15.07
N SER A 65 -3.75 8.81 13.89
CA SER A 65 -4.38 7.49 13.71
C SER A 65 -3.66 6.41 14.53
N ALA A 66 -2.32 6.38 14.51
CA ALA A 66 -1.51 5.44 15.29
C ALA A 66 -1.73 5.61 16.80
N ARG A 67 -1.85 6.86 17.29
CA ARG A 67 -2.14 7.12 18.71
C ARG A 67 -3.52 6.66 19.11
N ILE A 68 -4.54 6.94 18.29
CA ILE A 68 -5.93 6.52 18.53
C ILE A 68 -6.03 4.98 18.53
N THR A 69 -5.37 4.32 17.59
CA THR A 69 -5.39 2.86 17.44
C THR A 69 -4.38 2.13 18.32
N ARG A 70 -3.56 2.85 19.10
CA ARG A 70 -2.44 2.31 19.88
C ARG A 70 -1.42 1.53 19.03
N ALA A 71 -1.28 1.89 17.76
CA ALA A 71 -0.26 1.37 16.87
C ALA A 71 1.09 2.07 17.09
N ASN A 72 2.16 1.50 16.55
CA ASN A 72 3.49 2.09 16.64
C ASN A 72 3.56 3.35 15.77
N ILE A 73 3.98 4.47 16.36
CA ILE A 73 4.07 5.76 15.66
C ILE A 73 5.13 5.71 14.56
N PHE A 74 6.22 4.94 14.76
CA PHE A 74 7.29 4.81 13.77
C PHE A 74 6.81 4.21 12.45
N ASP A 75 5.72 3.44 12.44
CA ASP A 75 5.09 2.92 11.22
C ASP A 75 4.55 4.06 10.32
N SER A 76 4.32 5.25 10.88
CA SER A 76 3.90 6.42 10.12
C SER A 76 5.00 6.91 9.17
N LEU A 77 6.27 6.81 9.59
CA LEU A 77 7.43 7.19 8.74
C LEU A 77 7.63 6.20 7.59
N LEU A 78 7.29 4.94 7.80
CA LEU A 78 7.37 3.87 6.79
C LEU A 78 6.18 3.87 5.83
N HIS A 79 5.28 4.86 5.92
CA HIS A 79 4.09 4.91 5.09
C HIS A 79 4.39 4.92 3.59
N PRO A 80 5.34 5.72 3.07
CA PRO A 80 5.65 5.72 1.63
C PRO A 80 6.09 4.34 1.12
N ILE A 81 6.93 3.65 1.91
CA ILE A 81 7.43 2.31 1.59
C ILE A 81 6.28 1.30 1.62
N SER A 82 5.43 1.37 2.65
CA SER A 82 4.25 0.50 2.78
C SER A 82 3.24 0.70 1.65
N ALA A 83 3.03 1.96 1.23
CA ALA A 83 2.15 2.31 0.11
C ALA A 83 2.71 1.76 -1.21
N ALA A 84 3.99 1.94 -1.48
CA ALA A 84 4.66 1.38 -2.66
C ALA A 84 4.56 -0.15 -2.70
N LEU A 85 4.81 -0.81 -1.56
CA LEU A 85 4.72 -2.27 -1.45
C LEU A 85 3.29 -2.76 -1.70
N LEU A 86 2.28 -2.06 -1.17
CA LEU A 86 0.88 -2.44 -1.36
C LEU A 86 0.43 -2.20 -2.81
N ILE A 87 0.82 -1.09 -3.44
CA ILE A 87 0.57 -0.84 -4.87
C ILE A 87 1.17 -1.98 -5.71
N TYR A 88 2.42 -2.35 -5.44
CA TYR A 88 3.07 -3.50 -6.08
C TYR A 88 2.25 -4.78 -5.92
N LEU A 89 1.78 -5.09 -4.70
CA LEU A 89 0.99 -6.30 -4.43
C LEU A 89 -0.38 -6.27 -5.13
N ILE A 90 -1.03 -5.11 -5.24
CA ILE A 90 -2.30 -4.95 -5.99
C ILE A 90 -2.07 -5.25 -7.47
N ILE A 91 -1.04 -4.65 -8.07
CA ILE A 91 -0.70 -4.87 -9.49
C ILE A 91 -0.36 -6.35 -9.71
N TYR A 92 0.50 -6.93 -8.86
CA TYR A 92 0.89 -8.33 -8.93
C TYR A 92 -0.31 -9.28 -8.81
N SER A 93 -1.26 -8.98 -7.91
CA SER A 93 -2.51 -9.72 -7.74
C SER A 93 -3.32 -9.80 -9.04
N TRP A 94 -3.39 -8.70 -9.78
CA TRP A 94 -4.09 -8.66 -11.07
C TRP A 94 -3.35 -9.42 -12.18
N LEU A 95 -2.04 -9.23 -12.29
CA LEU A 95 -1.22 -9.85 -13.34
C LEU A 95 -1.14 -11.37 -13.20
N MET A 96 -1.14 -11.88 -11.96
CA MET A 96 -0.98 -13.31 -11.68
C MET A 96 -2.31 -14.04 -11.41
N ARG A 97 -3.46 -13.39 -11.64
CA ARG A 97 -4.77 -14.01 -11.40
C ARG A 97 -4.91 -15.33 -12.15
N GLY A 98 -5.31 -16.40 -11.44
CA GLY A 98 -5.48 -17.73 -12.01
C GLY A 98 -4.16 -18.51 -12.21
N ARG A 99 -3.02 -17.93 -11.83
CA ARG A 99 -1.69 -18.57 -11.84
C ARG A 99 -1.08 -18.67 -10.45
N ILE A 100 -1.70 -18.08 -9.43
CA ILE A 100 -1.16 -18.03 -8.07
C ILE A 100 -1.37 -19.39 -7.41
N GLN A 101 -0.30 -19.97 -6.85
CA GLN A 101 -0.40 -21.15 -5.99
C GLN A 101 -0.52 -20.71 -4.54
N TRP A 102 -1.62 -21.09 -3.89
CA TRP A 102 -1.89 -20.80 -2.48
C TRP A 102 -2.21 -22.09 -1.73
N LYS A 103 -1.35 -22.46 -0.76
CA LYS A 103 -1.50 -23.69 0.04
C LYS A 103 -1.79 -24.95 -0.81
N GLY A 104 -1.08 -25.09 -1.94
CA GLY A 104 -1.21 -26.22 -2.86
C GLY A 104 -2.39 -26.15 -3.84
N ARG A 105 -3.09 -25.01 -3.94
CA ARG A 105 -4.19 -24.81 -4.90
C ARG A 105 -3.93 -23.59 -5.78
N THR A 106 -4.24 -23.69 -7.07
CA THR A 106 -4.27 -22.53 -7.97
C THR A 106 -5.46 -21.63 -7.63
N VAL A 107 -5.23 -20.32 -7.50
CA VAL A 107 -6.24 -19.30 -7.16
C VAL A 107 -6.14 -18.03 -8.01
#